data_AF-A0A3S3VGT8-F1
#
_entry.id   AF-A0A3S3VGT8-F1
#
_cell.length_a   1.000
_cell.length_b   1.000
_cell.length_c   1.000
_cell.angle_alpha   90.00
_cell.angle_beta   90.00
_cell.angle_gamma   90.00
#
_symmetry.space_group_name_H-M   'P 1'
#
loop_
_entity.id
_entity.type
_entity.pdbx_description
1 polymer ?
#
loop_
_entity_poly.entity_id
_entity_poly.type
_entity_poly.pdbx_seq_one_letter_code
_entity_poly.pdbx_strand_id
1 'polypeptide(L)' 'MSNCPVCGKSIQKESKSWKYGKFDVKEYICGCGVTFRDYYIGEEFKFTLRKEEGKGFIKAR' A
#
# COMPACT_ATOMS: atom_id res chain seq x y z
N MET A 1 7.90 -0.49 -7.30
CA MET A 1 8.67 -0.51 -6.05
C MET A 1 8.04 0.50 -5.11
N SER A 2 7.77 0.13 -3.87
CA SER A 2 7.12 1.00 -2.89
C SER A 2 7.80 0.93 -1.53
N ASN A 3 7.75 2.00 -0.75
CA ASN A 3 8.39 2.06 0.56
C ASN A 3 7.38 1.77 1.66
N CYS A 4 7.76 0.89 2.58
CA CYS A 4 6.93 0.58 3.72
C CYS A 4 6.74 1.83 4.60
N PRO A 5 5.50 2.28 4.85
CA PRO A 5 5.23 3.49 5.63
C PRO A 5 5.46 3.33 7.14
N VAL A 6 5.95 2.16 7.58
CA VAL A 6 6.23 1.88 9.00
C VAL A 6 7.73 1.72 9.23
N CYS A 7 8.41 0.85 8.46
CA CYS A 7 9.83 0.54 8.68
C CYS A 7 10.77 1.13 7.62
N GLY A 8 10.23 1.84 6.62
CA GLY A 8 11.02 2.47 5.54
C GLY A 8 11.64 1.51 4.53
N LYS A 9 11.48 0.18 4.68
CA LYS A 9 12.01 -0.80 3.73
C LYS A 9 11.35 -0.68 2.37
N SER A 10 12.17 -0.68 1.32
CA SER A 10 11.70 -0.74 -0.06
C SER A 10 11.26 -2.15 -0.43
N ILE A 11 10.03 -2.27 -0.92
CA ILE A 11 9.41 -3.51 -1.39
C ILE A 11 9.32 -3.44 -2.90
N GLN A 12 9.98 -4.39 -3.57
CA GLN A 12 10.03 -4.42 -5.03
C GLN A 12 8.79 -5.05 -5.65
N LYS A 13 8.25 -6.08 -4.99
CA LYS A 13 7.16 -6.91 -5.52
C LYS A 13 5.85 -6.64 -4.78
N GLU A 14 4.80 -6.30 -5.51
CA GLU A 14 3.43 -6.31 -4.97
C GLU A 14 2.96 -7.73 -4.70
N SER A 15 2.28 -7.93 -3.58
CA SER A 15 1.65 -9.21 -3.22
C SER A 15 0.39 -9.43 -4.04
N LYS A 16 -0.38 -8.36 -4.27
CA LYS A 16 -1.62 -8.41 -5.04
C LYS A 16 -1.87 -7.05 -5.68
N SER A 17 -2.47 -7.04 -6.85
CA SER A 17 -2.97 -5.81 -7.47
C SER A 17 -4.39 -6.02 -8.00
N TRP A 18 -5.20 -4.97 -7.94
CA TRP A 18 -6.57 -4.97 -8.46
C TRP A 18 -7.02 -3.55 -8.78
N LYS A 19 -8.02 -3.43 -9.67
CA LYS A 19 -8.70 -2.16 -9.91
C LYS A 19 -9.88 -1.99 -8.94
N TYR A 20 -10.02 -0.80 -8.39
CA TYR A 20 -11.12 -0.39 -7.52
C TYR A 20 -11.72 0.92 -8.04
N GLY A 21 -12.74 0.83 -8.88
CA GLY A 21 -13.29 1.98 -9.60
C GLY A 21 -12.23 2.64 -10.47
N LYS A 22 -11.95 3.92 -10.23
CA LYS A 22 -10.88 4.68 -10.91
C LYS A 22 -9.47 4.45 -10.34
N PHE A 23 -9.36 3.66 -9.28
CA PHE A 23 -8.10 3.43 -8.60
C PHE A 23 -7.45 2.12 -9.05
N ASP A 24 -6.16 2.17 -9.33
CA ASP A 24 -5.30 1.01 -9.44
C ASP A 24 -4.66 0.77 -8.08
N VAL A 25 -5.00 -0.33 -7.43
CA VAL A 25 -4.57 -0.67 -6.08
C VAL A 25 -3.47 -1.72 -6.13
N LYS A 26 -2.36 -1.45 -5.45
CA LYS A 26 -1.26 -2.39 -5.29
C LYS A 26 -1.02 -2.66 -3.82
N GLU A 27 -1.25 -3.88 -3.38
CA GLU A 27 -1.03 -4.34 -2.02
C GLU A 27 0.38 -4.90 -1.86
N TYR A 28 1.02 -4.51 -0.78
CA TYR A 28 2.36 -4.88 -0.38
C TYR A 28 2.33 -5.44 1.03
N ILE A 29 3.00 -6.56 1.24
CA ILE A 29 3.22 -7.14 2.57
C ILE A 29 4.69 -6.94 2.92
N CYS A 30 4.96 -6.14 3.94
CA CYS A 30 6.31 -5.94 4.43
C CYS A 30 6.70 -7.08 5.37
N GLY A 31 7.97 -7.50 5.33
CA GLY A 31 8.53 -8.45 6.31
C GLY A 31 8.51 -7.95 7.76
N CYS A 32 8.18 -6.67 8.01
CA CYS A 32 7.91 -6.16 9.37
C CYS A 32 6.49 -6.49 9.88
N GLY A 33 5.67 -7.20 9.09
CA GLY A 33 4.32 -7.62 9.46
C GLY A 33 3.21 -6.65 9.03
N VAL A 34 3.55 -5.44 8.57
CA VAL A 34 2.54 -4.49 8.07
C VAL A 34 2.15 -4.80 6.62
N THR A 35 0.84 -4.82 6.38
CA THR A 35 0.27 -4.79 5.02
C THR A 35 -0.07 -3.35 4.66
N PHE A 36 0.31 -2.89 3.48
CA PHE A 36 -0.08 -1.57 2.99
C PHE A 36 -0.48 -1.64 1.51
N ARG A 37 -1.16 -0.60 1.04
CA ARG A 37 -1.78 -0.53 -0.28
C ARG A 37 -1.52 0.83 -0.88
N ASP A 38 -0.92 0.86 -2.05
CA ASP A 38 -0.78 2.08 -2.83
C ASP A 38 -1.94 2.22 -3.80
N TYR A 39 -2.50 3.42 -3.82
CA TYR A 39 -3.60 3.78 -4.70
C TYR A 39 -3.07 4.74 -5.76
N TYR A 40 -3.24 4.33 -7.00
CA TYR A 40 -2.92 5.11 -8.19
C TYR A 40 -4.20 5.46 -8.93
N ILE A 41 -4.21 6.55 -9.69
CA ILE A 41 -5.24 6.82 -10.69
C ILE A 41 -4.51 6.98 -12.02
N GLY A 42 -4.61 5.97 -12.89
CA GLY A 42 -3.74 5.87 -14.05
C GLY A 42 -2.28 5.71 -13.61
N GLU A 43 -1.41 6.60 -14.07
CA GLU A 43 0.02 6.63 -13.71
C GLU A 43 0.31 7.48 -12.47
N GLU A 44 -0.69 8.21 -11.94
CA GLU A 44 -0.49 9.15 -10.85
C GLU A 44 -0.70 8.47 -9.48
N PHE A 45 0.34 8.49 -8.64
CA PHE A 45 0.24 8.05 -7.24
C PHE A 45 -0.62 9.03 -6.42
N LYS A 46 -1.61 8.51 -5.68
CA LYS A 46 -2.50 9.34 -4.85
C LYS A 46 -2.18 9.24 -3.37
N PHE A 47 -2.17 8.02 -2.84
CA PHE A 47 -1.92 7.79 -1.41
C PHE A 47 -1.64 6.33 -1.12
N THR A 48 -1.03 6.11 0.04
CA THR A 48 -0.84 4.78 0.63
C THR A 48 -1.79 4.61 1.81
N LEU A 49 -2.43 3.45 1.90
CA LEU A 49 -3.14 2.99 3.11
C LEU A 49 -2.34 1.88 3.78
N ARG A 50 -2.09 1.98 5.07
CA ARG A 50 -1.49 0.89 5.86
C ARG A 50 -2.55 0.22 6.73
N LYS A 51 -2.44 -1.08 6.91
CA LYS A 51 -3.26 -1.85 7.84
C LYS A 51 -2.71 -1.63 9.25
N GLU A 52 -3.52 -1.08 10.13
CA GLU A 52 -3.24 -0.95 11.56
C GLU A 52 -4.13 -1.93 12.32
N GLU A 53 -3.53 -2.67 13.26
CA GLU A 53 -4.25 -3.65 14.06
C GLU A 53 -5.35 -2.95 14.88
N GLY A 54 -6.57 -3.50 14.84
CA GLY A 54 -7.74 -2.93 15.53
C GLY A 54 -8.42 -1.73 14.84
N LYS A 55 -7.80 -1.08 13.84
CA LYS A 55 -8.39 0.09 13.14
C LYS A 55 -8.62 -0.10 11.63
N GLY A 56 -8.14 -1.20 11.05
CA GLY A 56 -8.28 -1.48 9.62
C GLY A 56 -7.27 -0.72 8.78
N PHE A 57 -7.64 -0.32 7.56
CA PHE A 57 -6.75 0.42 6.67
C PHE A 57 -6.85 1.93 6.93
N ILE A 58 -5.75 2.52 7.37
CA ILE A 58 -5.62 3.96 7.63
C ILE A 58 -4.65 4.58 6.63
N LYS A 59 -4.82 5.86 6.30
CA LYS A 59 -3.90 6.56 5.41
C LYS A 59 -2.53 6.67 6.06
N ALA A 60 -1.49 6.23 5.36
CA ALA A 60 -0.11 6.48 5.76
C ALA A 60 0.15 7.99 5.61
N ARG A 61 0.61 8.62 6.69
CA ARG A 61 0.92 10.05 6.76
C ARG A 61 2.42 10.27 6.54
#